data_AF-A0AAW8KQ43-F1
#
_entry.id   AF-A0AAW8KQ43-F1
#
_cell.length_a   1.000
_cell.length_b   1.000
_cell.length_c   1.000
_cell.angle_alpha   90.00
_cell.angle_beta   90.00
_cell.angle_gamma   90.00
#
_symmetry.space_group_name_H-M   'P 1'
#
loop_
_entity.id
_entity.type
_entity.pdbx_description
1 polymer ?
#
loop_
_entity_poly.entity_id
_entity_poly.type
_entity_poly.pdbx_seq_one_letter_code
_entity_poly.pdbx_strand_id
1 'polypeptide(L)'
;LVNVISLPVIMVGTPKARYIFNDLRGNRRAAGFGSVLWEPIKNEPNLELNNRIFKSEWNAFTDALWKYQWLNKADMHLSDEIRECLYDLSQGILDIAVKLFVLAQINAITSGLERITVKLL
;
A
#
# COMPACT_ATOMS: atom_id res chain seq x y z
N LEU A 1 16.67 -4.83 24.86
CA LEU A 1 17.10 -3.42 24.77
C LEU A 1 16.86 -2.69 26.09
N VAL A 2 17.84 -2.01 26.65
CA VAL A 2 17.68 -1.11 27.82
C VAL A 2 17.93 0.31 27.32
N ASN A 3 17.00 1.23 27.54
CA ASN A 3 17.13 2.60 27.08
C ASN A 3 18.03 3.38 28.05
N VAL A 4 19.34 3.38 27.79
CA VAL A 4 20.34 4.06 28.64
C VAL A 4 20.36 5.57 28.37
N ILE A 5 20.00 5.98 27.15
CA ILE A 5 20.08 7.37 26.67
C ILE A 5 18.87 8.23 27.07
N SER A 6 17.83 7.63 27.68
CA SER A 6 16.61 8.31 28.14
C SER A 6 15.83 9.08 27.06
N LEU A 7 16.00 8.72 25.77
CA LEU A 7 15.24 9.29 24.65
C LEU A 7 14.22 8.27 24.10
N PRO A 8 13.10 8.73 23.50
CA PRO A 8 12.18 7.84 22.80
C PRO A 8 12.88 7.12 21.62
N VAL A 9 12.71 5.79 21.54
CA VAL A 9 13.27 4.96 20.45
C VAL A 9 12.13 4.21 19.78
N ILE A 10 11.97 4.39 18.47
CA ILE A 10 11.00 3.67 17.63
C ILE A 10 11.74 2.57 16.88
N MET A 11 11.27 1.32 17.01
CA MET A 11 11.83 0.18 16.28
C MET A 11 11.00 -0.08 15.03
N VAL A 12 11.66 -0.08 13.87
CA VAL A 12 11.06 -0.43 12.58
C VAL A 12 11.87 -1.57 11.97
N GLY A 13 11.18 -2.60 11.48
CA GLY A 13 11.83 -3.76 10.90
C GLY A 13 10.87 -4.59 10.08
N THR A 14 11.42 -5.51 9.30
CA THR A 14 10.62 -6.48 8.53
C THR A 14 10.04 -7.56 9.46
N PRO A 15 9.06 -8.36 9.00
CA PRO A 15 8.56 -9.49 9.79
C PRO A 15 9.65 -10.47 10.25
N LYS A 16 10.77 -10.56 9.51
CA LYS A 16 11.95 -11.35 9.92
C LYS A 16 12.57 -10.86 11.22
N ALA A 17 12.46 -9.59 11.58
CA ALA A 17 12.98 -9.04 12.83
C ALA A 17 12.13 -9.40 14.06
N ARG A 18 10.99 -10.10 13.88
CA ARG A 18 10.06 -10.41 14.98
C ARG A 18 10.70 -11.22 16.11
N TYR A 19 11.69 -12.06 15.82
CA TYR A 19 12.39 -12.86 16.84
C TYR A 19 13.16 -11.99 17.86
N ILE A 20 13.47 -10.74 17.53
CA ILE A 20 14.15 -9.81 18.44
C ILE A 20 13.27 -9.50 19.66
N PHE A 21 11.95 -9.69 19.54
CA PHE A 21 10.98 -9.47 20.62
C PHE A 21 10.66 -10.73 21.44
N ASN A 22 11.51 -11.78 21.40
CA ASN A 22 11.26 -13.03 22.13
C ASN A 22 11.31 -12.90 23.67
N ASP A 23 12.05 -11.93 24.22
CA ASP A 23 12.04 -11.67 25.67
C ASP A 23 10.78 -10.88 26.07
N LEU A 24 10.16 -11.24 27.20
CA LEU A 24 8.98 -10.59 27.77
C LEU A 24 9.13 -9.07 27.89
N ARG A 25 10.34 -8.57 28.18
CA ARG A 25 10.62 -7.13 28.27
C ARG A 25 10.59 -6.43 26.92
N GLY A 26 11.02 -7.11 25.86
CA GLY A 26 10.96 -6.63 24.47
C GLY A 26 9.54 -6.73 23.93
N ASN A 27 8.89 -7.87 24.16
CA ASN A 27 7.53 -8.13 23.71
C ASN A 27 6.52 -7.13 24.32
N ARG A 28 6.61 -6.83 25.61
CA ARG A 28 5.74 -5.82 26.24
C ARG A 28 5.85 -4.43 25.60
N ARG A 29 7.03 -4.06 25.08
CA ARG A 29 7.22 -2.78 24.36
C ARG A 29 6.73 -2.86 22.92
N ALA A 30 6.82 -4.04 22.32
CA ALA A 30 6.37 -4.32 20.96
C ALA A 30 4.89 -4.69 20.85
N ALA A 31 4.20 -4.91 21.97
CA ALA A 31 2.76 -5.17 22.06
C ALA A 31 2.01 -4.08 22.83
N GLY A 32 2.71 -3.00 23.21
CA GLY A 32 2.11 -1.85 23.88
C GLY A 32 1.33 -0.96 22.90
N PHE A 33 0.56 -0.02 23.43
CA PHE A 33 -0.13 0.98 22.61
C PHE A 33 0.86 1.70 21.68
N GLY A 34 0.54 1.74 20.38
CA GLY A 34 1.40 2.29 19.33
C GLY A 34 2.26 1.26 18.60
N SER A 35 2.26 -0.02 19.02
CA SER A 35 2.83 -1.08 18.19
C SER A 35 1.87 -1.44 17.06
N VAL A 36 2.30 -1.21 15.82
CA VAL A 36 1.53 -1.56 14.62
C VAL A 36 2.27 -2.65 13.88
N LEU A 37 1.59 -3.79 13.67
CA LEU A 37 2.02 -4.75 12.67
C LEU A 37 1.50 -4.26 11.33
N TRP A 38 2.40 -3.78 10.48
CA TRP A 38 2.03 -3.34 9.14
C TRP A 38 1.95 -4.56 8.22
N GLU A 39 0.72 -4.99 7.93
CA GLU A 39 0.44 -6.08 6.99
C GLU A 39 0.19 -5.52 5.58
N PRO A 40 0.23 -6.37 4.52
CA PRO A 40 -0.27 -5.97 3.21
C PRO A 40 -1.70 -5.42 3.33
N ILE A 41 -2.00 -4.36 2.59
CA ILE A 41 -3.34 -3.78 2.60
C ILE A 41 -4.32 -4.80 2.02
N LYS A 42 -5.49 -4.95 2.62
CA LYS A 42 -6.53 -5.85 2.12
C LYS A 42 -7.42 -5.14 1.10
N ASN A 43 -7.83 -5.87 0.08
CA ASN A 43 -8.84 -5.40 -0.88
C ASN A 43 -10.25 -5.52 -0.27
N GLU A 44 -10.54 -4.67 0.72
CA GLU A 44 -11.86 -4.60 1.34
C GLU A 44 -12.79 -3.66 0.57
N PRO A 45 -14.09 -3.94 0.51
CA PRO A 45 -15.06 -3.03 -0.09
C PRO A 45 -15.18 -1.73 0.72
N ASN A 46 -15.66 -0.67 0.08
CA ASN A 46 -15.99 0.56 0.79
C ASN A 46 -17.14 0.31 1.78
N LEU A 47 -17.11 1.00 2.91
CA LEU A 47 -18.15 0.92 3.92
C LEU A 47 -19.14 2.07 3.73
N GLU A 48 -20.42 1.75 3.56
CA GLU A 48 -21.49 2.73 3.48
C GLU A 48 -22.23 2.81 4.82
N LEU A 49 -22.23 4.00 5.45
CA LEU A 49 -22.92 4.25 6.70
C LEU A 49 -23.57 5.63 6.66
N ASN A 50 -24.87 5.70 6.96
CA ASN A 50 -25.62 6.97 7.05
C ASN A 50 -25.47 7.87 5.81
N ASN A 51 -25.61 7.31 4.60
CA ASN A 51 -25.40 7.98 3.31
C ASN A 51 -23.99 8.57 3.11
N ARG A 52 -22.98 8.06 3.82
CA ARG A 52 -21.57 8.42 3.63
C ARG A 52 -20.78 7.17 3.23
N ILE A 53 -19.89 7.35 2.26
CA ILE A 53 -18.98 6.30 1.78
C ILE A 53 -17.63 6.49 2.45
N PHE A 54 -17.20 5.49 3.21
CA PHE A 54 -15.87 5.39 3.78
C PHE A 54 -15.04 4.46 2.90
N LYS A 55 -14.01 5.03 2.26
CA LYS A 55 -13.14 4.25 1.38
C LYS A 55 -12.29 3.28 2.20
N SER A 56 -12.15 2.05 1.72
CA SER A 56 -11.16 1.12 2.26
C SER A 56 -9.75 1.64 2.03
N GLU A 57 -8.79 1.14 2.80
CA GLU A 57 -7.38 1.55 2.68
C GLU A 57 -6.85 1.36 1.26
N TRP A 58 -7.19 0.23 0.62
CA TRP A 58 -6.76 -0.06 -0.76
C TRP A 58 -7.35 0.93 -1.77
N ASN A 59 -8.66 1.22 -1.65
CA ASN A 59 -9.33 2.15 -2.55
C ASN A 59 -8.81 3.58 -2.35
N ALA A 60 -8.61 4.01 -1.10
CA ALA A 60 -8.04 5.30 -0.80
C ALA A 60 -6.59 5.44 -1.31
N PHE A 61 -5.77 4.42 -1.14
CA PHE A 61 -4.40 4.38 -1.65
C PHE A 61 -4.35 4.43 -3.17
N THR A 62 -5.10 3.57 -3.86
CA THR A 62 -5.06 3.49 -5.32
C THR A 62 -5.66 4.73 -5.98
N ASP A 63 -6.71 5.32 -5.40
CA ASP A 63 -7.26 6.59 -5.87
C ASP A 63 -6.28 7.76 -5.71
N ALA A 64 -5.45 7.74 -4.67
CA ALA A 64 -4.38 8.73 -4.49
C ALA A 64 -3.24 8.49 -5.48
N LEU A 65 -2.83 7.24 -5.69
CA LEU A 65 -1.79 6.84 -6.63
C LEU A 65 -2.15 7.24 -8.07
N TRP A 66 -3.41 7.03 -8.47
CA TRP A 66 -3.89 7.29 -9.83
C TRP A 66 -3.72 8.74 -10.28
N LYS A 67 -3.73 9.70 -9.34
CA LYS A 67 -3.50 11.13 -9.62
C LYS A 67 -2.11 11.44 -10.16
N TYR A 68 -1.16 10.52 -10.01
CA TYR A 68 0.22 10.68 -10.47
C TYR A 68 0.44 10.09 -11.87
N GLN A 69 -0.63 9.88 -12.66
CA GLN A 69 -0.49 9.52 -14.07
C GLN A 69 0.04 10.69 -14.91
N TRP A 70 0.99 10.42 -15.80
CA TRP A 70 1.56 11.40 -16.73
C TRP A 70 1.34 11.03 -18.21
N LEU A 71 0.40 10.12 -18.49
CA LEU A 71 0.10 9.67 -19.85
C LEU A 71 -0.85 10.62 -20.57
N ASN A 72 -0.66 10.80 -21.88
CA ASN A 72 -1.48 11.73 -22.66
C ASN A 72 -2.96 11.31 -22.79
N LYS A 73 -3.25 10.00 -22.73
CA LYS A 73 -4.61 9.44 -22.81
C LYS A 73 -5.06 8.81 -21.49
N ALA A 74 -4.51 9.31 -20.37
CA ALA A 74 -4.88 8.90 -19.02
C ALA A 74 -6.38 9.09 -18.77
N ASP A 75 -7.00 8.13 -18.09
CA ASP A 75 -8.39 8.22 -17.67
C ASP A 75 -8.47 8.98 -16.34
N MET A 76 -9.42 9.90 -16.22
CA MET A 76 -9.55 10.76 -15.03
C MET A 76 -9.86 9.97 -13.74
N HIS A 77 -10.52 8.82 -13.88
CA HIS A 77 -10.93 7.98 -12.77
C HIS A 77 -10.37 6.57 -12.94
N LEU A 78 -9.89 6.01 -11.83
CA LEU A 78 -9.46 4.62 -11.76
C LEU A 78 -10.68 3.70 -11.84
N SER A 79 -10.73 2.82 -12.83
CA SER A 79 -11.75 1.79 -12.94
C SER A 79 -11.51 0.66 -11.93
N ASP A 80 -12.60 0.00 -11.54
CA ASP A 80 -12.54 -1.12 -10.60
C ASP A 80 -11.74 -2.30 -11.18
N GLU A 81 -11.87 -2.57 -12.48
CA GLU A 81 -11.12 -3.62 -13.19
C GLU A 81 -9.60 -3.42 -13.11
N ILE A 82 -9.12 -2.19 -13.29
CA ILE A 82 -7.69 -1.86 -13.18
C ILE A 82 -7.26 -1.95 -11.71
N ARG A 83 -8.11 -1.51 -10.78
CA ARG A 83 -7.82 -1.57 -9.34
C ARG A 83 -7.69 -3.01 -8.84
N GLU A 84 -8.57 -3.89 -9.30
CA GLU A 84 -8.53 -5.33 -9.00
C GLU A 84 -7.27 -5.97 -9.59
N CYS A 85 -6.96 -5.69 -10.86
CA CYS A 85 -5.73 -6.19 -11.48
C CYS A 85 -4.46 -5.72 -10.73
N LEU A 86 -4.38 -4.44 -10.35
CA LEU A 86 -3.28 -3.92 -9.53
C LEU A 86 -3.18 -4.64 -8.19
N TYR A 87 -4.31 -4.98 -7.57
CA TYR A 87 -4.31 -5.72 -6.31
C TYR A 87 -3.80 -7.14 -6.52
N ASP A 88 -4.29 -7.85 -7.53
CA ASP A 88 -3.90 -9.22 -7.82
C ASP A 88 -2.40 -9.35 -8.15
N LEU A 89 -1.83 -8.36 -8.84
CA LEU A 89 -0.40 -8.37 -9.15
C LEU A 89 0.48 -7.95 -7.96
N SER A 90 -0.01 -7.07 -7.10
CA SER A 90 0.76 -6.55 -5.96
C SER A 90 0.53 -7.30 -4.65
N GLN A 91 -0.56 -8.07 -4.55
CA GLN A 91 -1.03 -8.72 -3.34
C GLN A 91 -1.13 -7.77 -2.14
N GLY A 92 -1.52 -6.50 -2.39
CA GLY A 92 -1.64 -5.46 -1.36
C GLY A 92 -0.31 -4.89 -0.86
N ILE A 93 0.82 -5.28 -1.44
CA ILE A 93 2.15 -4.73 -1.10
C ILE A 93 2.33 -3.41 -1.82
N LEU A 94 2.27 -2.31 -1.05
CA LEU A 94 2.36 -0.93 -1.55
C LEU A 94 3.54 -0.69 -2.49
N ASP A 95 4.73 -1.14 -2.09
CA ASP A 95 5.95 -0.96 -2.89
C ASP A 95 5.90 -1.67 -4.25
N ILE A 96 5.25 -2.83 -4.33
CA ILE A 96 5.03 -3.55 -5.59
C ILE A 96 4.00 -2.80 -6.44
N ALA A 97 2.88 -2.36 -5.83
CA ALA A 97 1.84 -1.63 -6.53
C ALA A 97 2.38 -0.32 -7.17
N VAL A 98 3.19 0.45 -6.44
CA VAL A 98 3.83 1.66 -6.98
C VAL A 98 4.78 1.32 -8.12
N LYS A 99 5.62 0.28 -7.99
CA LYS A 99 6.54 -0.13 -9.05
C LYS A 99 5.78 -0.59 -10.31
N LEU A 100 4.72 -1.39 -10.15
CA LEU A 100 3.86 -1.81 -11.25
C LEU A 100 3.25 -0.60 -11.96
N PHE A 101 2.73 0.37 -11.20
CA PHE A 101 2.15 1.60 -11.75
C PHE A 101 3.19 2.41 -12.56
N VAL A 102 4.41 2.58 -12.04
CA VAL A 102 5.50 3.28 -12.77
C VAL A 102 5.89 2.52 -14.04
N LEU A 103 6.08 1.21 -13.95
CA LEU A 103 6.46 0.37 -15.10
C LEU A 103 5.37 0.34 -16.17
N ALA A 104 4.10 0.30 -15.76
CA ALA A 104 2.96 0.36 -16.67
C ALA A 104 2.94 1.69 -17.44
N GLN A 105 3.22 2.81 -16.79
CA GLN A 105 3.31 4.10 -17.48
C GLN A 105 4.47 4.13 -18.47
N ILE A 106 5.65 3.62 -18.09
CA ILE A 106 6.80 3.51 -19.01
C ILE A 106 6.41 2.66 -20.23
N ASN A 107 5.80 1.49 -20.00
CA ASN A 107 5.37 0.59 -21.07
C ASN A 107 4.32 1.23 -22.00
N ALA A 108 3.38 1.98 -21.44
CA ALA A 108 2.36 2.70 -22.19
C ALA A 108 2.96 3.78 -23.10
N ILE A 109 4.01 4.46 -22.66
CA ILE A 109 4.76 5.44 -23.47
C ILE A 109 5.53 4.72 -24.57
N THR A 110 6.30 3.68 -24.23
CA THR A 110 7.15 2.98 -25.21
C THR A 110 6.35 2.25 -26.29
N SER A 111 5.14 1.79 -25.95
CA SER A 111 4.22 1.16 -26.92
C SER A 111 3.38 2.16 -27.72
N GLY A 112 3.39 3.45 -27.37
CA GLY A 112 2.55 4.48 -27.99
C GLY A 112 1.06 4.40 -27.62
N LEU A 113 0.68 3.51 -26.71
CA LEU A 113 -0.69 3.39 -26.22
C LEU A 113 -1.10 4.62 -25.40
N GLU A 114 -0.17 5.18 -24.61
CA GLU A 114 -0.38 6.38 -23.79
C GLU A 114 -1.57 6.24 -22.80
N ARG A 115 -1.93 5.00 -22.42
CA ARG A 115 -3.01 4.66 -21.49
C ARG A 115 -2.71 3.35 -20.76
N ILE A 116 -3.03 3.27 -19.47
CA ILE A 116 -2.97 2.02 -18.70
C ILE A 116 -4.25 1.22 -18.98
N THR A 117 -4.09 -0.07 -19.26
CA THR A 117 -5.20 -1.02 -19.43
C THR A 117 -4.85 -2.31 -18.68
N VAL A 118 -5.86 -3.12 -18.37
CA VAL A 118 -5.65 -4.41 -17.67
C VAL A 118 -4.67 -5.33 -18.42
N LYS A 119 -4.67 -5.32 -19.76
CA LYS A 119 -3.75 -6.12 -20.58
C LYS A 119 -2.30 -5.61 -20.53
N LEU A 120 -2.10 -4.33 -20.20
CA LEU A 120 -0.79 -3.70 -20.14
C LEU A 120 -0.13 -3.89 -18.77
N LEU A 121 -0.95 -4.00 -17.71
CA LEU A 121 -0.53 -4.37 -16.36
C LEU A 121 -0.08 -5.83 -16.33
#